data_AF-A0A192ADF5-F1
#
_entry.id   AF-A0A192ADF5-F1
#
_cell.length_a   1.000
_cell.length_b   1.000
_cell.length_c   1.000
_cell.angle_alpha   90.00
_cell.angle_beta   90.00
_cell.angle_gamma   90.00
#
_symmetry.space_group_name_H-M   'P 1'
#
loop_
_entity.id
_entity.type
_entity.pdbx_description
1 polymer ?
#
loop_
_entity_poly.entity_id
_entity_poly.type
_entity_poly.pdbx_seq_one_letter_code
_entity_poly.pdbx_strand_id
1 'polypeptide(L)'
;MKGEDLEDLDLGELQKLEKLVEASLGRVIQTKEEKITSEVMALEKKGAELIEANNQLSQKMVMLPGGDSGPEAILELENLNNIGEGSVTSESATNVTTFSNSSLSLEDDCSDTLSLKLG
;
A
#
# COMPACT_ATOMS: atom_id res chain seq x y z
N MET A 1 32.53 8.75 -3.50
CA MET A 1 34.00 8.62 -3.61
C MET A 1 34.39 7.29 -2.99
N LYS A 2 35.29 6.52 -3.59
CA LYS A 2 35.62 5.17 -3.13
C LYS A 2 36.91 5.08 -2.30
N GLY A 3 37.68 6.18 -2.22
CA GLY A 3 39.00 6.19 -1.59
C GLY A 3 40.08 5.51 -2.43
N GLU A 4 39.91 5.53 -3.76
CA GLU A 4 40.86 5.01 -4.76
C GLU A 4 41.65 6.18 -5.36
N ASP A 5 42.84 5.92 -5.92
CA ASP A 5 43.72 6.89 -6.61
C ASP A 5 44.14 8.10 -5.75
N LEU A 6 44.66 7.84 -4.54
CA LEU A 6 45.04 8.87 -3.57
C LEU A 6 46.56 9.15 -3.55
N GLU A 7 47.36 8.34 -4.27
CA GLU A 7 48.83 8.33 -4.21
C GLU A 7 49.47 9.65 -4.66
N ASP A 8 48.78 10.42 -5.51
CA ASP A 8 49.26 11.69 -6.07
C ASP A 8 48.84 12.92 -5.24
N LEU A 9 48.06 12.74 -4.17
CA LEU A 9 47.56 13.85 -3.35
C LEU A 9 48.53 14.19 -2.22
N ASP A 10 48.75 15.49 -2.01
CA ASP A 10 49.43 15.94 -0.80
C ASP A 10 48.54 15.87 0.44
N LEU A 11 49.14 16.03 1.63
CA LEU A 11 48.42 15.97 2.90
C LEU A 11 47.29 17.00 3.01
N GLY A 12 47.48 18.21 2.46
CA GLY A 12 46.48 19.26 2.47
C GLY A 12 45.30 18.95 1.55
N GLU A 13 45.56 18.32 0.40
CA GLU A 13 44.54 17.84 -0.52
C GLU A 13 43.74 16.67 0.07
N LEU A 14 44.42 15.72 0.70
CA LEU A 14 43.80 14.64 1.47
C LEU A 14 42.87 15.18 2.57
N GLN A 15 43.31 16.18 3.33
CA GLN A 15 42.49 16.81 4.36
C GLN A 15 41.25 17.54 3.80
N LYS A 16 41.37 18.19 2.64
CA LYS A 16 40.22 18.83 1.99
C LYS A 16 39.21 17.78 1.52
N LEU A 17 39.73 16.67 0.97
CA LEU A 17 38.90 15.57 0.52
C LEU A 17 38.16 14.91 1.69
N GLU A 18 38.85 14.63 2.78
CA GLU A 18 38.26 14.10 4.01
C GLU A 18 37.11 14.96 4.51
N LYS A 19 37.31 16.28 4.62
CA LYS A 19 36.26 17.24 5.03
C LYS A 19 35.07 17.24 4.07
N LEU A 20 35.31 17.14 2.77
CA LEU A 20 34.24 17.08 1.78
C LEU A 20 33.42 15.80 1.94
N VAL A 21 34.09 14.66 2.11
CA VAL A 21 33.46 13.36 2.32
C VAL A 21 32.64 13.39 3.61
N GLU A 22 33.23 13.81 4.73
CA GLU A 22 32.57 13.93 6.02
C GLU A 22 31.32 14.82 5.94
N ALA A 23 31.43 16.01 5.36
CA ALA A 23 30.29 16.91 5.20
C ALA A 23 29.20 16.32 4.29
N SER A 24 29.58 15.64 3.20
CA SER A 24 28.62 15.01 2.30
C SER A 24 27.92 13.81 2.94
N LEU A 25 28.65 13.00 3.69
CA LEU A 25 28.12 11.85 4.42
C LEU A 25 27.18 12.31 5.53
N GLY A 26 27.55 13.35 6.28
CA GLY A 26 26.68 13.96 7.29
C GLY A 26 25.33 14.40 6.72
N ARG A 27 25.31 15.06 5.56
CA ARG A 27 24.05 15.42 4.87
C ARG A 27 23.24 14.20 4.45
N VAL A 28 23.89 13.14 3.95
CA VAL A 28 23.21 11.90 3.55
C VAL A 28 22.58 11.22 4.76
N ILE A 29 23.30 11.14 5.88
CA ILE A 29 22.80 10.56 7.13
C ILE A 29 21.58 11.35 7.60
N GLN A 30 21.71 12.68 7.75
CA GLN A 30 20.63 13.54 8.20
C GLN A 30 19.37 13.39 7.31
N THR A 31 19.54 13.40 5.99
CA THR A 31 18.42 13.24 5.05
C THR A 31 17.75 11.88 5.18
N LYS A 32 18.54 10.82 5.38
CA LYS A 32 18.01 9.46 5.57
C LYS A 32 17.27 9.34 6.90
N GLU A 33 17.83 9.88 7.97
CA GLU A 33 17.19 9.92 9.30
C GLU A 33 15.86 10.63 9.24
N GLU A 34 15.81 11.84 8.66
CA GLU A 34 14.57 12.60 8.50
C GLU A 34 13.51 11.81 7.73
N LYS A 35 13.91 11.18 6.61
CA LYS A 35 12.99 10.36 5.81
C LYS A 35 12.45 9.16 6.60
N ILE A 36 13.33 8.43 7.29
CA ILE A 36 12.94 7.25 8.07
C ILE A 36 12.00 7.66 9.21
N THR A 37 12.36 8.69 9.97
CA THR A 37 11.53 9.20 11.06
C THR A 37 10.16 9.66 10.56
N SER A 38 10.11 10.39 9.44
CA SER A 38 8.84 10.80 8.85
C SER A 38 7.97 9.62 8.42
N GLU A 39 8.56 8.57 7.86
CA GLU A 39 7.84 7.37 7.43
C GLU A 39 7.32 6.55 8.62
N VAL A 40 8.13 6.42 9.68
CA VAL A 40 7.71 5.80 10.94
C VAL A 40 6.51 6.54 11.53
N MET A 41 6.58 7.86 11.66
CA MET A 41 5.46 8.65 12.20
C MET A 41 4.19 8.52 11.35
N ALA A 42 4.33 8.49 10.01
CA ALA A 42 3.19 8.31 9.12
C ALA A 42 2.54 6.93 9.30
N LEU A 43 3.35 5.87 9.45
CA LEU A 43 2.87 4.51 9.68
C LEU A 43 2.23 4.36 11.06
N GLU A 44 2.82 4.94 12.10
CA GLU A 44 2.25 4.94 13.46
C GLU A 44 0.88 5.62 13.49
N LYS A 45 0.76 6.80 12.86
CA LYS A 45 -0.51 7.49 12.71
C LYS A 45 -1.55 6.64 11.99
N LYS A 46 -1.18 6.07 10.84
CA LYS A 46 -2.09 5.20 10.07
C LYS A 46 -2.49 3.96 10.87
N GLY A 47 -1.57 3.40 11.65
CA GLY A 47 -1.84 2.28 12.55
C GLY A 47 -2.89 2.63 13.61
N ALA A 48 -2.77 3.80 14.24
CA ALA A 48 -3.75 4.27 15.22
C ALA A 48 -5.15 4.49 14.60
N GLU A 49 -5.21 5.11 13.43
CA GLU A 49 -6.47 5.31 12.68
C GLU A 49 -7.13 3.97 12.32
N LEU A 50 -6.34 2.97 11.90
CA LEU A 50 -6.86 1.63 11.59
C LEU A 50 -7.40 0.91 12.83
N ILE A 51 -6.71 1.01 13.95
CA ILE A 51 -7.17 0.42 15.22
C ILE A 51 -8.50 1.05 15.65
N GLU A 52 -8.61 2.38 15.55
CA GLU A 52 -9.86 3.08 15.87
C GLU A 52 -11.01 2.64 14.94
N ALA A 53 -10.78 2.65 13.62
CA ALA A 53 -11.78 2.24 12.65
C ALA A 53 -12.23 0.77 12.84
N ASN A 54 -11.29 -0.13 13.14
CA ASN A 54 -11.59 -1.54 13.41
C ASN A 54 -12.44 -1.70 14.68
N ASN A 55 -12.12 -0.97 15.75
CA ASN A 55 -12.90 -0.97 16.99
C ASN A 55 -14.33 -0.46 16.76
N GLN A 56 -14.50 0.63 15.99
CA GLN A 56 -15.81 1.15 15.64
C GLN A 56 -16.62 0.15 14.79
N LEU A 57 -15.99 -0.53 13.84
CA LEU A 57 -16.64 -1.55 13.01
C LEU A 57 -17.08 -2.74 13.86
N SER A 58 -16.20 -3.24 14.73
CA SER A 58 -16.50 -4.32 15.68
C SER A 58 -17.69 -3.97 16.57
N GLN A 59 -17.74 -2.75 17.11
CA GLN A 59 -18.88 -2.28 17.90
C GLN A 59 -20.18 -2.27 17.09
N LYS A 60 -20.15 -1.75 15.85
CA LYS A 60 -21.32 -1.74 14.96
C LYS A 60 -21.81 -3.16 14.65
N MET A 61 -20.90 -4.12 14.50
CA MET A 61 -21.24 -5.53 14.25
C MET A 61 -21.97 -6.17 15.43
N VAL A 62 -21.52 -5.88 16.66
CA VAL A 62 -22.20 -6.33 17.90
C VAL A 62 -23.58 -5.71 18.07
N MET A 63 -23.77 -4.46 17.61
CA MET A 63 -25.04 -3.73 17.75
C MET A 63 -26.09 -4.09 16.68
N LEU A 64 -25.73 -4.80 15.62
CA LEU A 64 -26.69 -5.28 14.63
C LEU A 64 -27.59 -6.37 15.24
N PRO A 65 -28.91 -6.34 14.99
CA PRO A 65 -29.83 -7.36 15.50
C PRO A 65 -29.49 -8.71 14.83
N GLY A 66 -28.75 -9.57 15.56
CA GLY A 66 -28.12 -10.79 15.06
C GLY A 66 -26.65 -10.99 15.51
N GLY A 67 -26.08 -10.04 16.26
CA GLY A 67 -24.66 -9.96 16.64
C GLY A 67 -24.04 -11.05 17.54
N ASP A 68 -24.70 -12.21 17.69
CA ASP A 68 -24.08 -13.46 18.20
C ASP A 68 -23.79 -14.47 17.07
N SER A 69 -23.83 -14.00 15.83
CA SER A 69 -23.57 -14.88 14.70
C SER A 69 -22.06 -14.93 14.46
N GLY A 70 -21.48 -16.10 14.71
CA GLY A 70 -20.08 -16.41 14.41
C GLY A 70 -19.73 -16.23 12.92
N PRO A 71 -18.52 -16.66 12.49
CA PRO A 71 -18.00 -16.39 11.15
C PRO A 71 -18.93 -16.81 9.98
N GLU A 72 -19.92 -17.66 10.21
CA GLU A 72 -20.97 -18.05 9.26
C GLU A 72 -21.86 -16.88 8.76
N ALA A 73 -22.19 -15.87 9.58
CA ALA A 73 -23.15 -14.81 9.18
C ALA A 73 -22.53 -13.67 8.35
N ILE A 74 -21.20 -13.53 8.36
CA ILE A 74 -20.51 -12.56 7.51
C ILE A 74 -20.75 -12.88 6.03
N LEU A 75 -20.87 -14.16 5.68
CA LEU A 75 -21.14 -14.63 4.31
C LEU A 75 -22.58 -14.31 3.84
N GLU A 76 -23.54 -14.11 4.75
CA GLU A 76 -24.93 -13.85 4.38
C GLU A 76 -25.20 -12.35 4.09
N LEU A 77 -24.41 -11.44 4.67
CA LEU A 77 -24.49 -10.00 4.37
C LEU A 77 -24.05 -9.67 2.93
N GLU A 78 -23.12 -10.45 2.37
CA GLU A 78 -22.72 -10.31 0.96
C GLU A 78 -23.86 -10.74 0.01
N ASN A 79 -24.76 -11.62 0.47
CA ASN A 79 -25.89 -12.14 -0.29
C ASN A 79 -27.18 -11.31 -0.14
N LEU A 80 -27.31 -10.50 0.93
CA LEU A 80 -28.43 -9.59 1.15
C LEU A 80 -28.37 -8.31 0.30
N ASN A 81 -27.24 -8.05 -0.38
CA ASN A 81 -27.19 -7.01 -1.41
C ASN A 81 -27.98 -7.39 -2.69
N ASN A 82 -28.64 -8.57 -2.73
CA ASN A 82 -29.27 -9.07 -3.95
C ASN A 82 -30.74 -9.51 -3.85
N ILE A 83 -31.46 -9.32 -2.74
CA ILE A 83 -32.89 -9.69 -2.62
C ILE A 83 -33.58 -8.75 -1.60
N GLY A 84 -34.58 -7.93 -1.89
CA GLY A 84 -35.24 -7.63 -3.15
C GLY A 84 -36.13 -6.40 -2.97
N GLU A 85 -36.03 -5.43 -3.87
CA GLU A 85 -37.05 -4.40 -4.03
C GLU A 85 -38.03 -4.85 -5.11
N GLY A 86 -39.09 -5.51 -4.67
CA GLY A 86 -40.31 -5.59 -5.46
C GLY A 86 -41.16 -4.35 -5.21
N SER A 87 -41.31 -3.51 -6.24
CA SER A 87 -42.26 -2.39 -6.38
C SER A 87 -41.76 -1.06 -5.77
N VAL A 88 -41.37 -0.04 -6.54
CA VAL A 88 -42.10 0.58 -7.67
C VAL A 88 -41.16 1.33 -8.61
N THR A 89 -41.48 1.22 -9.89
CA THR A 89 -41.02 2.01 -11.04
C THR A 89 -40.99 3.53 -10.79
N SER A 90 -39.91 4.20 -11.22
CA SER A 90 -39.97 5.55 -11.81
C SER A 90 -38.74 5.79 -12.68
N GLU A 91 -38.99 5.89 -13.99
CA GLU A 91 -38.03 6.28 -15.02
C GLU A 91 -37.62 7.75 -14.84
N SER A 92 -36.33 8.04 -14.86
CA SER A 92 -35.84 9.31 -15.40
C SER A 92 -34.44 9.12 -15.98
N ALA A 93 -34.37 9.18 -17.31
CA ALA A 93 -33.13 9.19 -18.07
C ALA A 93 -32.26 10.40 -17.66
N THR A 94 -30.96 10.18 -17.44
CA THR A 94 -29.90 10.50 -18.42
C THR A 94 -28.52 10.25 -17.79
N ASN A 95 -27.76 9.37 -18.45
CA ASN A 95 -26.30 9.28 -18.50
C ASN A 95 -25.53 9.05 -17.19
N VAL A 96 -24.95 7.85 -17.03
CA VAL A 96 -23.48 7.60 -17.10
C VAL A 96 -23.16 6.19 -16.57
N THR A 97 -22.33 5.48 -17.35
CA THR A 97 -21.58 4.23 -17.08
C THR A 97 -22.32 2.91 -16.89
N THR A 98 -22.56 2.27 -18.02
CA THR A 98 -22.63 0.80 -18.17
C THR A 98 -21.25 0.19 -17.91
N PHE A 99 -21.04 -0.46 -16.76
CA PHE A 99 -20.10 -1.59 -16.69
C PHE A 99 -20.95 -2.86 -16.69
N SER A 100 -21.31 -3.31 -17.89
CA SER A 100 -21.89 -4.63 -18.09
C SER A 100 -20.84 -5.67 -17.75
N ASN A 101 -21.13 -6.50 -16.76
CA ASN A 101 -20.60 -7.86 -16.68
C ASN A 101 -20.91 -8.56 -18.01
N SER A 102 -19.88 -8.77 -18.83
CA SER A 102 -19.91 -9.78 -19.87
C SER A 102 -18.91 -10.84 -19.46
N SER A 103 -19.45 -12.01 -19.13
CA SER A 103 -18.74 -13.26 -18.90
C SER A 103 -17.66 -13.47 -19.96
N LEU A 104 -16.41 -13.60 -19.54
CA LEU A 104 -15.40 -14.32 -20.32
C LEU A 104 -14.63 -15.23 -19.37
N SER A 105 -15.06 -16.49 -19.37
CA SER A 105 -14.14 -17.62 -19.31
C SER A 105 -12.91 -17.26 -20.16
N LEU A 106 -11.76 -17.15 -19.50
CA LEU A 106 -10.47 -17.03 -20.16
C LEU A 106 -9.61 -18.12 -19.54
N GLU A 107 -9.89 -19.34 -19.95
CA GLU A 107 -8.82 -20.31 -20.10
C GLU A 107 -7.83 -19.76 -21.15
N ASP A 108 -6.57 -20.09 -20.92
CA ASP A 108 -5.46 -19.99 -21.87
C ASP A 108 -4.84 -18.60 -22.10
N ASP A 109 -3.62 -18.42 -21.57
CA ASP A 109 -2.39 -18.53 -22.36
C ASP A 109 -1.28 -17.63 -21.77
N CYS A 110 -0.72 -18.02 -20.60
CA CYS A 110 0.54 -17.43 -20.11
C CYS A 110 1.72 -18.30 -20.55
N SER A 111 1.81 -18.54 -21.85
CA SER A 111 3.05 -18.93 -22.50
C SER A 111 3.90 -17.68 -22.70
N ASP A 112 4.78 -17.36 -21.75
CA ASP A 112 6.05 -16.73 -22.13
C ASP A 112 7.18 -17.04 -21.14
N THR A 113 8.23 -17.57 -21.76
CA THR A 113 9.40 -18.23 -21.22
C THR A 113 10.37 -17.24 -20.56
N LEU A 114 10.76 -17.49 -19.31
CA LEU A 114 11.97 -16.92 -18.72
C LEU A 114 12.88 -18.05 -18.21
N SER A 115 13.54 -18.73 -19.14
CA SER A 115 14.65 -19.64 -18.83
C SER A 115 15.89 -18.83 -18.45
N LEU A 116 16.32 -18.94 -17.18
CA LEU A 116 17.60 -18.42 -16.71
C LEU A 116 18.72 -19.41 -17.08
N LYS A 117 19.72 -18.94 -17.82
CA LYS A 117 20.96 -19.70 -18.09
C LYS A 117 21.97 -19.37 -16.99
N LEU A 118 22.27 -20.35 -16.13
CA LEU A 118 23.46 -20.30 -15.28
C LEU A 118 24.69 -20.56 -16.15
N GLY A 119 25.52 -19.53 -16.30
CA GLY A 119 26.94 -19.67 -16.64
C GLY A 119 27.75 -19.65 -15.35
#